data_AF-A0A7S0CUS2-F1
#
_entry.id   AF-A0A7S0CUS2-F1
#
_cell.length_a   1.000
_cell.length_b   1.000
_cell.length_c   1.000
_cell.angle_alpha   90.00
_cell.angle_beta   90.00
_cell.angle_gamma   90.00
#
_symmetry.space_group_name_H-M   'P 1'
#
loop_
_entity.id
_entity.type
_entity.pdbx_description
1 polymer ?
#
loop_
_entity_poly.entity_id
_entity_poly.type
_entity_poly.pdbx_seq_one_letter_code
_entity_poly.pdbx_strand_id
1 'polypeptide(L)'
;YSDVSAVLVAVGFRKLVTGHDDGSLRVWDVVSGDDAVALSAHENAVSCLCEISTVSLRPGRVARRSSRRDETASTDTLLLSGGFDGRLVTWRVRDGNEPPERKRAWRAHDGEILAVAPAEGKENGVSFLFASCGNDGMVKLWKGADEALCAWRAHGEPVTCLASLGGGGKLVTGSEDGTARVWDADAAAAAAEGKKKFGSGDASPASDSGRVRRAYRWRSRHA
;
A
#
# COMPACT_ATOMS: atom_id res chain seq x y z
N TYR A 1 16.65 21.62 -7.24
CA TYR A 1 15.57 21.30 -6.29
C TYR A 1 14.69 20.29 -6.98
N SER A 2 14.43 19.16 -6.34
CA SER A 2 13.49 18.14 -6.80
C SER A 2 12.08 18.54 -6.37
N ASP A 3 11.08 18.23 -7.19
CA ASP A 3 9.68 18.53 -6.87
C ASP A 3 9.09 17.45 -5.98
N VAL A 4 8.25 17.85 -5.02
CA VAL A 4 7.55 16.92 -4.13
C VAL A 4 6.34 16.35 -4.87
N SER A 5 6.36 15.05 -5.10
CA SER A 5 5.33 14.31 -5.84
C SER A 5 4.39 13.53 -4.92
N ALA A 6 4.82 13.19 -3.71
CA ALA A 6 4.01 12.47 -2.72
C ALA A 6 4.32 12.92 -1.29
N VAL A 7 3.34 12.81 -0.40
CA VAL A 7 3.52 13.13 1.03
C VAL A 7 2.73 12.17 1.91
N LEU A 8 3.31 11.78 3.04
CA LEU A 8 2.69 10.94 4.06
C LEU A 8 3.18 11.39 5.44
N VAL A 9 2.25 11.58 6.37
CA VAL A 9 2.60 11.68 7.79
C VAL A 9 2.49 10.28 8.39
N ALA A 10 3.58 9.79 8.95
CA ALA A 10 3.71 8.43 9.45
C ALA A 10 4.04 8.41 10.96
N VAL A 11 3.94 7.21 11.54
CA VAL A 11 4.38 6.93 12.92
C VAL A 11 3.66 7.84 13.93
N GLY A 12 2.33 7.78 13.96
CA GLY A 12 1.53 8.55 14.91
C GLY A 12 1.71 10.06 14.82
N PHE A 13 1.86 10.59 13.59
CA PHE A 13 2.03 12.02 13.29
C PHE A 13 3.41 12.63 13.61
N ARG A 14 4.43 11.80 13.87
CA ARG A 14 5.77 12.27 14.25
C ARG A 14 6.74 12.41 13.08
N LYS A 15 6.62 11.55 12.06
CA LYS A 15 7.51 11.57 10.89
C LYS A 15 6.78 12.08 9.66
N LEU A 16 7.37 13.03 8.94
CA LEU A 16 6.89 13.46 7.63
C LEU A 16 7.76 12.81 6.56
N VAL A 17 7.13 12.04 5.68
CA VAL A 17 7.78 11.40 4.54
C VAL A 17 7.33 12.09 3.27
N THR A 18 8.28 12.52 2.46
CA THR A 18 8.03 13.13 1.16
C THR A 18 8.70 12.31 0.08
N GLY A 19 7.99 12.05 -1.01
CA GLY A 19 8.50 11.46 -2.24
C GLY A 19 8.79 12.56 -3.25
N HIS A 20 9.84 12.35 -4.04
CA HIS A 20 10.36 13.33 -4.98
C HIS A 20 10.39 12.78 -6.40
N ASP A 21 10.39 13.68 -7.38
CA ASP A 21 10.50 13.38 -8.82
C ASP A 21 11.83 12.73 -9.22
N ASP A 22 12.90 12.96 -8.45
CA ASP A 22 14.21 12.31 -8.59
C ASP A 22 14.26 10.86 -8.05
N GLY A 23 13.13 10.34 -7.56
CA GLY A 23 13.03 9.00 -6.99
C GLY A 23 13.53 8.89 -5.55
N SER A 24 13.89 10.00 -4.92
CA SER A 24 14.28 10.03 -3.50
C SER A 24 13.06 10.11 -2.57
N LEU A 25 13.24 9.58 -1.37
CA LEU A 25 12.39 9.85 -0.21
C LEU A 25 13.15 10.76 0.75
N ARG A 26 12.44 11.69 1.37
CA ARG A 26 12.99 12.48 2.49
C ARG A 26 12.11 12.33 3.70
N VAL A 27 12.73 12.00 4.82
CA VAL A 27 12.05 11.77 6.10
C VAL A 27 12.49 12.81 7.11
N TRP A 28 11.53 13.55 7.65
CA TRP A 28 11.71 14.59 8.65
C TRP A 28 11.10 14.17 9.97
N ASP A 29 11.69 14.62 11.08
CA ASP A 29 11.01 14.61 12.37
C ASP A 29 10.21 15.90 12.50
N VAL A 30 8.89 15.76 12.59
CA VAL A 30 7.95 16.90 12.63
C VAL A 30 8.08 17.68 13.93
N VAL A 31 8.53 17.02 15.01
CA VAL A 31 8.56 17.61 16.35
C VAL A 31 9.86 18.36 16.57
N SER A 32 11.01 17.77 16.25
CA SER A 32 12.30 18.44 16.40
C SER A 32 12.61 19.42 15.28
N GLY A 33 12.02 19.23 14.09
CA GLY A 33 12.37 19.99 12.89
C GLY A 33 13.77 19.68 12.36
N ASP A 34 14.34 18.54 12.77
CA ASP A 34 15.66 18.10 12.32
C ASP A 34 15.69 17.90 10.79
N ASP A 35 16.89 18.02 10.23
CA ASP A 35 17.15 17.85 8.80
C ASP A 35 16.65 16.49 8.27
N ALA A 36 16.16 16.51 7.03
CA ALA A 36 15.69 15.31 6.37
C ALA A 36 16.78 14.26 6.18
N VAL A 37 16.45 13.01 6.48
CA VAL A 37 17.19 11.86 5.95
C VAL A 37 16.75 11.62 4.52
N ALA A 38 17.67 11.77 3.56
CA ALA A 38 17.45 11.45 2.15
C ALA A 38 17.77 9.98 1.86
N LEU A 39 16.85 9.30 1.15
CA LEU A 39 16.93 7.88 0.83
C LEU A 39 16.68 7.68 -0.66
N SER A 40 17.50 6.88 -1.32
CA SER A 40 17.24 6.47 -2.72
C SER A 40 16.22 5.33 -2.72
N ALA A 41 15.03 5.63 -3.24
CA ALA A 41 13.90 4.71 -3.22
C ALA A 41 13.63 4.09 -4.59
N HIS A 42 13.49 4.93 -5.61
CA HIS A 42 13.07 4.56 -6.96
C HIS A 42 14.05 5.10 -8.00
N GLU A 43 14.04 4.50 -9.19
CA GLU A 43 14.84 4.96 -10.35
C GLU A 43 14.17 6.14 -11.08
N ASN A 44 12.90 6.41 -10.75
CA ASN A 44 12.06 7.46 -11.31
C ASN A 44 11.17 8.04 -10.18
N ALA A 45 10.34 9.04 -10.49
CA ALA A 45 9.51 9.75 -9.53
C ALA A 45 8.75 8.84 -8.55
N VAL A 46 8.78 9.20 -7.27
CA VAL A 46 7.96 8.55 -6.23
C VAL A 46 6.53 9.07 -6.36
N SER A 47 5.62 8.26 -6.86
CA SER A 47 4.26 8.70 -7.18
C SER A 47 3.31 8.61 -5.99
N CYS A 48 3.57 7.71 -5.04
CA CYS A 48 2.65 7.42 -3.96
C CYS A 48 3.34 6.85 -2.73
N LEU A 49 2.75 7.13 -1.56
CA LEU A 49 3.21 6.69 -0.25
C LEU A 49 2.03 6.16 0.57
N CYS A 50 2.26 5.13 1.37
CA CYS A 50 1.24 4.58 2.25
C CYS A 50 1.84 3.98 3.51
N GLU A 51 1.18 4.22 4.65
CA GLU A 51 1.46 3.50 5.89
C GLU A 51 0.63 2.21 5.93
N ILE A 52 1.25 1.08 6.29
CA ILE A 52 0.59 -0.24 6.40
C ILE A 52 0.87 -0.84 7.77
N SER A 53 0.86 0.01 8.79
CA SER A 53 1.24 -0.35 10.15
C SER A 53 0.57 -1.63 10.63
N THR A 54 1.39 -2.58 11.05
CA THR A 54 0.95 -3.63 11.95
C THR A 54 0.99 -3.08 13.34
N VAL A 55 -0.17 -2.80 13.90
CA VAL A 55 -0.26 -2.67 15.36
C VAL A 55 0.06 -4.05 15.92
N SER A 56 1.34 -4.31 16.21
CA SER A 56 1.72 -5.38 17.12
C SER A 56 1.30 -4.92 18.50
N LEU A 57 0.01 -5.11 18.83
CA LEU A 57 -0.42 -5.15 20.22
C LEU A 57 0.37 -6.31 20.84
N ARG A 58 1.55 -6.05 21.41
CA ARG A 58 2.12 -6.99 22.37
C ARG A 58 1.05 -7.11 23.45
N PRO A 59 0.48 -8.30 23.71
CA PRO A 59 -0.38 -8.47 24.87
C PRO A 59 0.51 -8.14 26.07
N GLY A 60 0.29 -6.98 26.67
CA GLY A 60 0.94 -6.58 27.89
C GLY A 60 0.64 -7.67 28.91
N ARG A 61 1.62 -8.52 29.17
CA ARG A 61 1.67 -9.32 30.39
C ARG A 61 1.45 -8.31 31.52
N VAL A 62 0.33 -8.43 32.23
CA VAL A 62 0.01 -7.59 33.39
C VAL A 62 1.14 -7.79 34.41
N ALA A 63 2.18 -6.95 34.31
CA ALA A 63 3.27 -6.91 35.26
C ALA A 63 2.71 -6.26 36.52
N ARG A 64 2.44 -7.11 37.52
CA ARG A 64 2.14 -6.66 38.87
C ARG A 64 3.25 -5.73 39.34
N ARG A 65 2.86 -4.48 39.61
CA ARG A 65 3.54 -3.43 40.40
C ARG A 65 4.99 -3.74 40.81
N SER A 66 5.94 -3.01 40.22
CA SER A 66 6.94 -2.23 40.97
C SER A 66 7.84 -1.42 40.03
N SER A 67 7.94 -0.11 40.32
CA SER A 67 9.00 0.85 39.94
C SER A 67 9.34 1.06 38.45
N ARG A 68 8.73 2.11 37.89
CA ARG A 68 9.20 3.08 36.88
C ARG A 68 10.53 2.78 36.15
N ARG A 69 10.42 2.31 34.91
CA ARG A 69 10.94 2.99 33.70
C ARG A 69 9.94 2.73 32.58
N ASP A 70 9.56 3.79 31.86
CA ASP A 70 8.61 3.75 30.75
C ASP A 70 9.16 2.86 29.62
N GLU A 71 8.66 1.62 29.52
CA GLU A 71 8.76 0.82 28.29
C GLU A 71 7.79 1.43 27.27
N THR A 72 8.21 2.52 26.63
CA THR A 72 7.56 3.05 25.44
C THR A 72 7.59 1.94 24.39
N ALA A 73 6.42 1.42 24.03
CA ALA A 73 6.29 0.45 22.95
C ALA A 73 6.81 1.10 21.66
N SER A 74 8.02 0.74 21.24
CA SER A 74 8.55 1.10 19.92
C SER A 74 7.62 0.48 18.89
N THR A 75 6.82 1.32 18.23
CA THR A 75 5.95 0.85 17.15
C THR A 75 6.80 0.79 15.89
N ASP A 76 7.11 -0.42 15.42
CA ASP A 76 7.70 -0.62 14.10
C ASP A 76 6.61 -0.34 13.06
N THR A 77 6.70 0.79 12.37
CA THR A 77 5.79 1.15 11.27
C THR A 77 6.38 0.67 9.95
N LEU A 78 5.54 0.04 9.11
CA LEU A 78 5.90 -0.23 7.72
C LEU A 78 5.30 0.83 6.81
N LEU A 79 6.15 1.36 5.94
CA LEU A 79 5.80 2.30 4.89
C LEU A 79 6.03 1.66 3.52
N LEU A 80 5.12 1.91 2.60
CA LEU A 80 5.26 1.59 1.19
C LEU A 80 5.46 2.87 0.38
N SER A 81 6.40 2.81 -0.56
CA SER A 81 6.52 3.77 -1.64
C SER A 81 6.31 3.06 -2.99
N GLY A 82 5.59 3.73 -3.89
CA GLY A 82 5.45 3.34 -5.29
C GLY A 82 6.02 4.41 -6.20
N GLY A 83 6.56 3.99 -7.34
CA GLY A 83 7.19 4.88 -8.29
C GLY A 83 6.81 4.61 -9.73
N PHE A 84 7.18 5.54 -10.60
CA PHE A 84 7.03 5.44 -12.05
C PHE A 84 7.95 4.38 -12.68
N ASP A 85 8.88 3.80 -11.92
CA ASP A 85 9.70 2.65 -12.32
C ASP A 85 8.92 1.31 -12.30
N GLY A 86 7.65 1.32 -11.87
CA GLY A 86 6.81 0.14 -11.74
C GLY A 86 7.14 -0.70 -10.50
N ARG A 87 7.96 -0.18 -9.58
CA ARG A 87 8.38 -0.88 -8.37
C ARG A 87 7.64 -0.38 -7.14
N LEU A 88 7.45 -1.30 -6.19
CA LEU A 88 7.11 -1.00 -4.82
C LEU A 88 8.33 -1.22 -3.93
N VAL A 89 8.49 -0.36 -2.93
CA VAL A 89 9.55 -0.48 -1.93
C VAL A 89 8.95 -0.40 -0.52
N THR A 90 9.31 -1.36 0.34
CA THR A 90 8.94 -1.36 1.74
C THR A 90 10.06 -0.80 2.60
N TRP A 91 9.66 -0.01 3.58
CA TRP A 91 10.53 0.67 4.53
C TRP A 91 10.04 0.36 5.93
N ARG A 92 10.99 0.16 6.85
CA ARG A 92 10.72 0.19 8.27
C ARG A 92 11.09 1.56 8.81
N VAL A 93 10.11 2.23 9.40
CA VAL A 93 10.27 3.53 10.04
C VAL A 93 9.98 3.36 11.53
N ARG A 94 10.81 3.95 12.38
CA ARG A 94 10.68 3.91 13.83
C ARG A 94 10.48 5.32 14.38
N ASP A 95 9.90 5.39 15.57
CA ASP A 95 9.77 6.63 16.34
C ASP A 95 11.12 7.29 16.67
N GLY A 96 12.18 6.48 16.75
CA GLY A 96 13.52 6.94 17.08
C GLY A 96 14.13 7.84 16.00
N ASN A 97 15.38 8.27 16.25
CA ASN A 97 16.17 8.99 15.26
C ASN A 97 16.98 8.06 14.34
N GLU A 98 16.63 6.78 14.33
CA GLU A 98 17.24 5.82 13.42
C GLU A 98 16.78 6.12 11.99
N PRO A 99 17.69 6.09 11.00
CA PRO A 99 17.29 6.27 9.61
C PRO A 99 16.35 5.15 9.18
N PRO A 100 15.35 5.44 8.33
CA PRO A 100 14.46 4.42 7.81
C PRO A 100 15.23 3.30 7.09
N GLU A 101 14.84 2.06 7.36
CA GLU A 101 15.51 0.89 6.82
C GLU A 101 14.73 0.35 5.62
N ARG A 102 15.36 0.33 4.44
CA ARG A 102 14.79 -0.33 3.26
C ARG A 102 14.74 -1.83 3.50
N LYS A 103 13.54 -2.41 3.45
CA LYS A 103 13.33 -3.85 3.65
C LYS A 103 13.34 -4.63 2.36
N ARG A 104 12.60 -4.16 1.36
CA ARG A 104 12.46 -4.87 0.09
C ARG A 104 12.07 -3.94 -1.04
N ALA A 105 12.43 -4.30 -2.26
CA ALA A 105 11.92 -3.70 -3.48
C ALA A 105 11.59 -4.79 -4.49
N TRP A 106 10.48 -4.65 -5.19
CA TRP A 106 10.08 -5.60 -6.23
C TRP A 106 9.31 -4.89 -7.33
N ARG A 107 9.34 -5.46 -8.54
CA ARG A 107 8.53 -4.99 -9.67
C ARG A 107 7.09 -5.43 -9.44
N ALA A 108 6.21 -4.47 -9.21
CA ALA A 108 4.82 -4.72 -8.92
C ALA A 108 3.96 -4.60 -10.18
N HIS A 109 4.24 -3.63 -11.05
CA HIS A 109 3.52 -3.39 -12.30
C HIS A 109 4.49 -3.35 -13.49
N ASP A 110 3.97 -3.60 -14.69
CA ASP A 110 4.79 -3.52 -15.90
C ASP A 110 5.02 -2.07 -16.34
N GLY A 111 4.08 -1.18 -15.98
CA GLY A 111 4.19 0.26 -16.12
C GLY A 111 4.24 0.99 -14.77
N GLU A 112 4.02 2.30 -14.82
CA GLU A 112 4.06 3.21 -13.69
C GLU A 112 3.01 2.85 -12.63
N ILE A 113 3.40 2.88 -11.36
CA ILE A 113 2.46 2.81 -10.25
C ILE A 113 1.95 4.22 -10.00
N LEU A 114 0.64 4.39 -9.91
CA LEU A 114 0.01 5.71 -9.72
C LEU A 114 -0.59 5.86 -8.33
N ALA A 115 -1.04 4.77 -7.70
CA ALA A 115 -1.52 4.81 -6.33
C ALA A 115 -1.32 3.47 -5.61
N VAL A 116 -1.20 3.56 -4.28
CA VAL A 116 -1.30 2.41 -3.38
C VAL A 116 -2.25 2.77 -2.24
N ALA A 117 -2.93 1.77 -1.70
CA ALA A 117 -3.84 1.94 -0.56
C ALA A 117 -3.79 0.70 0.35
N PRO A 118 -3.97 0.88 1.66
CA PRO A 118 -4.13 -0.26 2.56
C PRO A 118 -5.45 -0.97 2.20
N ALA A 119 -5.50 -2.28 2.38
CA ALA A 119 -6.72 -3.06 2.23
C ALA A 119 -7.03 -3.71 3.59
N GLU A 120 -8.26 -3.58 4.07
CA GLU A 120 -8.67 -4.25 5.29
C GLU A 120 -9.11 -5.68 4.96
N GLY A 121 -8.54 -6.67 5.65
CA GLY A 121 -9.03 -8.04 5.62
C GLY A 121 -9.78 -8.36 6.92
N LYS A 122 -10.85 -9.15 6.85
CA LYS A 122 -11.60 -9.60 8.03
C LYS A 122 -10.86 -10.57 8.96
N GLU A 123 -9.63 -10.98 8.62
CA GLU A 123 -8.89 -11.94 9.44
C GLU A 123 -8.31 -11.25 10.69
N ASN A 124 -8.80 -11.71 11.84
CA ASN A 124 -8.44 -11.24 13.18
C ASN A 124 -6.93 -11.19 13.40
N GLY A 125 -6.37 -9.98 13.33
CA GLY A 125 -5.03 -9.68 13.81
C GLY A 125 -3.96 -9.84 12.74
N VAL A 126 -3.56 -8.69 12.18
CA VAL A 126 -2.25 -8.46 11.58
C VAL A 126 -2.04 -9.15 10.23
N SER A 127 -2.80 -8.74 9.21
CA SER A 127 -2.49 -9.03 7.81
C SER A 127 -2.02 -7.77 7.09
N PHE A 128 -0.79 -7.79 6.56
CA PHE A 128 -0.22 -6.74 5.70
C PHE A 128 -0.88 -6.78 4.31
N LEU A 129 -2.15 -6.37 4.23
CA LEU A 129 -2.92 -6.36 2.99
C LEU A 129 -2.94 -4.95 2.40
N PHE A 130 -2.59 -4.83 1.13
CA PHE A 130 -2.61 -3.56 0.41
C PHE A 130 -2.89 -3.81 -1.07
N ALA A 131 -3.32 -2.76 -1.76
CA ALA A 131 -3.51 -2.79 -3.19
C ALA A 131 -2.67 -1.69 -3.87
N SER A 132 -2.24 -1.98 -5.09
CA SER A 132 -1.54 -1.05 -5.98
C SER A 132 -2.25 -0.97 -7.31
N CYS A 133 -2.18 0.19 -7.96
CA CYS A 133 -2.70 0.38 -9.31
C CYS A 133 -1.80 1.30 -10.13
N GLY A 134 -1.94 1.24 -11.45
CA GLY A 134 -1.00 1.91 -12.34
C GLY A 134 -1.54 2.22 -13.73
N ASN A 135 -0.60 2.64 -14.58
CA ASN A 135 -0.84 3.02 -15.97
C ASN A 135 -1.27 1.84 -16.87
N ASP A 136 -1.09 0.61 -16.39
CA ASP A 136 -1.50 -0.63 -17.07
C ASP A 136 -3.01 -0.94 -16.94
N GLY A 137 -3.78 -0.11 -16.24
CA GLY A 137 -5.22 -0.32 -16.00
C GLY A 137 -5.50 -1.47 -15.01
N MET A 138 -4.45 -2.05 -14.42
CA MET A 138 -4.53 -3.19 -13.51
C MET A 138 -4.56 -2.71 -12.07
N VAL A 139 -5.23 -3.51 -11.23
CA VAL A 139 -5.12 -3.43 -9.78
C VAL A 139 -4.57 -4.76 -9.30
N LYS A 140 -3.60 -4.70 -8.39
CA LYS A 140 -3.00 -5.87 -7.76
C LYS A 140 -3.22 -5.79 -6.25
N LEU A 141 -3.69 -6.88 -5.65
CA LEU A 141 -3.86 -7.02 -4.21
C LEU A 141 -2.73 -7.91 -3.67
N TRP A 142 -2.14 -7.50 -2.56
CA TRP A 142 -0.92 -8.06 -2.03
C TRP A 142 -1.09 -8.43 -0.56
N LYS A 143 -0.51 -9.56 -0.16
CA LYS A 143 -0.31 -9.96 1.24
C LYS A 143 1.17 -10.15 1.45
N GLY A 144 1.83 -9.12 1.98
CA GLY A 144 3.29 -9.04 1.99
C GLY A 144 3.87 -8.70 0.61
N ALA A 145 5.07 -9.19 0.32
CA ALA A 145 5.82 -8.88 -0.90
C ALA A 145 6.12 -10.13 -1.75
N ASP A 146 6.52 -9.90 -3.01
CA ASP A 146 6.90 -10.87 -4.07
C ASP A 146 5.76 -11.48 -4.88
N GLU A 147 4.61 -11.79 -4.28
CA GLU A 147 3.50 -12.40 -5.01
C GLU A 147 2.20 -11.66 -4.70
N ALA A 148 1.56 -11.14 -5.75
CA ALA A 148 0.21 -10.61 -5.63
C ALA A 148 -0.74 -11.76 -5.32
N LEU A 149 -1.62 -11.60 -4.34
CA LEU A 149 -2.71 -12.54 -4.09
C LEU A 149 -3.59 -12.65 -5.33
N CYS A 150 -3.91 -11.51 -5.94
CA CYS A 150 -4.63 -11.47 -7.19
C CYS A 150 -4.29 -10.20 -7.96
N ALA A 151 -4.51 -10.27 -9.27
CA ALA A 151 -4.40 -9.15 -10.19
C ALA A 151 -5.63 -9.18 -11.10
N TRP A 152 -6.21 -8.03 -11.39
CA TRP A 152 -7.33 -7.92 -12.31
C TRP A 152 -7.29 -6.60 -13.06
N ARG A 153 -7.85 -6.61 -14.27
CA ARG A 153 -8.03 -5.39 -15.06
C ARG A 153 -9.23 -4.63 -14.52
N ALA A 154 -8.97 -3.56 -13.79
CA ALA A 154 -10.02 -2.76 -13.18
C ALA A 154 -10.65 -1.81 -14.20
N HIS A 155 -9.84 -1.24 -15.09
CA HIS A 155 -10.25 -0.22 -16.06
C HIS A 155 -9.62 -0.45 -17.44
N GLY A 156 -10.21 0.22 -18.44
CA GLY A 156 -9.69 0.22 -19.81
C GLY A 156 -8.47 1.11 -19.98
N GLU A 157 -8.45 2.20 -19.21
CA GLU A 157 -7.45 3.27 -19.17
C GLU A 157 -6.72 3.27 -17.81
N PRO A 158 -5.69 4.13 -17.62
CA PRO A 158 -4.90 4.20 -16.40
C PRO A 158 -5.75 4.36 -15.14
N VAL A 159 -5.37 3.66 -14.06
CA VAL A 159 -6.00 3.79 -12.75
C VAL A 159 -5.19 4.77 -11.92
N THR A 160 -5.67 6.00 -11.82
CA THR A 160 -4.93 7.14 -11.25
C THR A 160 -5.08 7.26 -9.74
N CYS A 161 -6.11 6.67 -9.15
CA CYS A 161 -6.30 6.72 -7.70
C CYS A 161 -6.97 5.47 -7.14
N LEU A 162 -6.63 5.19 -5.89
CA LEU A 162 -7.09 4.02 -5.14
C LEU A 162 -7.39 4.44 -3.70
N ALA A 163 -8.53 4.00 -3.16
CA ALA A 163 -8.93 4.28 -1.79
C ALA A 163 -9.55 3.05 -1.13
N SER A 164 -9.30 2.88 0.17
CA SER A 164 -9.95 1.86 0.99
C SER A 164 -11.23 2.40 1.61
N LEU A 165 -12.29 1.61 1.56
CA LEU A 165 -13.54 1.83 2.28
C LEU A 165 -13.45 1.05 3.60
N GLY A 166 -13.29 1.78 4.71
CA GLY A 166 -13.22 1.18 6.04
C GLY A 166 -14.47 0.36 6.39
N GLY A 167 -14.28 -0.70 7.17
CA GLY A 167 -15.37 -1.50 7.75
C GLY A 167 -15.85 -2.68 6.91
N GLY A 168 -15.11 -3.13 5.87
CA GLY A 168 -15.50 -4.32 5.13
C GLY A 168 -14.69 -4.68 3.89
N GLY A 169 -13.39 -4.33 3.85
CA GLY A 169 -12.48 -4.80 2.80
C GLY A 169 -12.86 -4.37 1.38
N LYS A 170 -13.43 -3.16 1.22
CA LYS A 170 -13.77 -2.64 -0.11
C LYS A 170 -12.72 -1.67 -0.61
N LEU A 171 -12.47 -1.69 -1.91
CA LEU A 171 -11.55 -0.76 -2.58
C LEU A 171 -12.32 0.05 -3.62
N VAL A 172 -11.99 1.33 -3.76
CA VAL A 172 -12.49 2.21 -4.82
C VAL A 172 -11.33 2.56 -5.73
N THR A 173 -11.55 2.42 -7.03
CA THR A 173 -10.60 2.82 -8.07
C THR A 173 -11.18 3.98 -8.87
N GLY A 174 -10.35 4.95 -9.22
CA GLY A 174 -10.66 5.99 -10.20
C GLY A 174 -9.71 5.91 -11.39
N SER A 175 -10.21 6.22 -12.58
CA SER A 175 -9.48 6.06 -13.84
C SER A 175 -9.70 7.23 -14.79
N GLU A 176 -8.75 7.41 -15.70
CA GLU A 176 -8.86 8.32 -16.85
C GLU A 176 -9.97 7.94 -17.81
N ASP A 177 -10.54 6.72 -17.70
CA ASP A 177 -11.75 6.33 -18.44
C ASP A 177 -13.03 7.12 -18.02
N GLY A 178 -12.87 8.06 -17.09
CA GLY A 178 -13.93 8.92 -16.57
C GLY A 178 -14.87 8.19 -15.62
N THR A 179 -14.43 7.08 -15.02
CA THR A 179 -15.23 6.27 -14.10
C THR A 179 -14.51 5.96 -12.80
N ALA A 180 -15.30 5.84 -11.74
CA ALA A 180 -14.90 5.16 -10.52
C ALA A 180 -15.59 3.79 -10.42
N ARG A 181 -14.93 2.80 -9.83
CA ARG A 181 -15.46 1.45 -9.58
C ARG A 181 -15.18 1.02 -8.15
N VAL A 182 -16.07 0.18 -7.61
CA VAL A 182 -15.94 -0.38 -6.26
C VAL A 182 -15.71 -1.89 -6.37
N TRP A 183 -14.78 -2.37 -5.56
CA TRP A 183 -14.30 -3.75 -5.52
C TRP A 183 -14.42 -4.30 -4.12
N ASP A 184 -14.62 -5.61 -4.02
CA ASP A 184 -14.61 -6.36 -2.76
C ASP A 184 -13.27 -7.11 -2.69
N ALA A 185 -12.36 -6.62 -1.86
CA ALA A 185 -11.01 -7.16 -1.71
C ALA A 185 -11.00 -8.45 -0.90
N ASP A 186 -11.93 -8.63 0.05
CA ASP A 186 -12.11 -9.89 0.79
C ASP A 186 -12.49 -11.02 -0.17
N ALA A 187 -13.46 -10.77 -1.05
CA ALA A 187 -13.86 -11.75 -2.06
C ALA A 187 -12.71 -12.08 -3.03
N ALA A 188 -11.93 -11.08 -3.41
CA ALA A 188 -10.78 -11.26 -4.29
C ALA A 188 -9.66 -12.09 -3.62
N ALA A 189 -9.37 -11.83 -2.35
CA ALA A 189 -8.40 -12.60 -1.56
C ALA A 189 -8.85 -14.05 -1.35
N ALA A 190 -10.10 -14.28 -0.95
CA ALA A 190 -10.65 -15.61 -0.73
C ALA A 190 -10.65 -16.48 -2.02
N ALA A 191 -10.98 -15.87 -3.16
CA ALA A 191 -10.93 -16.54 -4.45
C ALA A 191 -9.51 -16.98 -4.85
N ALA A 192 -8.48 -16.20 -4.46
CA ALA A 192 -7.09 -16.55 -4.71
C ALA A 192 -6.60 -17.71 -3.84
N GLU A 193 -6.93 -17.70 -2.53
CA GLU A 193 -6.53 -18.77 -1.61
C GLU A 193 -7.19 -20.12 -1.93
N GLY A 194 -8.44 -20.09 -2.41
CA GLY A 194 -9.15 -21.30 -2.89
C GLY A 194 -8.48 -21.96 -4.09
N LYS A 195 -7.85 -21.17 -4.99
CA LYS A 195 -7.12 -21.69 -6.16
C LYS A 195 -5.78 -22.34 -5.79
N LYS A 196 -5.10 -21.91 -4.72
CA LYS A 196 -3.83 -22.54 -4.28
C LYS A 196 -4.02 -23.95 -3.70
N LYS A 197 -5.23 -24.33 -3.26
CA LYS A 197 -5.53 -25.67 -2.71
C LYS A 197 -5.80 -26.75 -3.76
N PHE A 198 -6.01 -26.37 -5.02
CA PHE A 198 -6.17 -27.29 -6.15
C PHE A 198 -5.04 -27.02 -7.17
N GLY A 199 -3.86 -27.56 -6.89
CA GLY A 199 -2.67 -27.37 -7.72
C GLY A 199 -2.62 -28.24 -8.98
N SER A 200 -2.00 -27.66 -10.02
CA SER A 200 -1.50 -28.21 -11.29
C SER A 200 -2.51 -28.72 -12.33
N GLY A 201 -2.87 -27.81 -13.25
CA GLY A 201 -3.39 -28.09 -14.58
C GLY A 201 -3.27 -26.80 -15.41
N ASP A 202 -2.68 -26.88 -16.59
CA ASP A 202 -2.18 -25.77 -17.42
C ASP A 202 -3.15 -24.59 -17.56
N ALA A 203 -2.65 -23.35 -17.36
CA ALA A 203 -3.45 -22.14 -17.48
C ALA A 203 -2.97 -21.26 -18.65
N SER A 204 -3.66 -21.41 -19.79
CA SER A 204 -3.80 -20.34 -20.80
C SER A 204 -4.60 -19.16 -20.21
N PRO A 205 -4.49 -17.93 -20.76
CA PRO A 205 -5.08 -16.74 -20.15
C PRO A 205 -6.62 -16.79 -20.27
N ALA A 206 -7.25 -17.34 -19.24
CA ALA A 206 -8.70 -17.47 -19.18
C ALA A 206 -9.35 -16.10 -18.97
N SER A 207 -10.04 -15.67 -20.01
CA SER A 207 -11.07 -14.64 -20.03
C SER A 207 -12.08 -14.80 -18.88
N ASP A 208 -12.39 -13.69 -18.22
CA ASP A 208 -13.69 -13.36 -17.59
C ASP A 208 -14.25 -14.27 -16.47
N SER A 209 -13.48 -15.17 -15.86
CA SER A 209 -13.99 -16.06 -14.80
C SER A 209 -13.42 -15.74 -13.40
N GLY A 210 -14.01 -14.75 -12.74
CA GLY A 210 -13.76 -14.42 -11.33
C GLY A 210 -14.52 -13.19 -10.89
N ARG A 211 -15.85 -13.24 -10.87
CA ARG A 211 -16.75 -12.12 -10.53
C ARG A 211 -16.34 -11.40 -9.23
N VAL A 212 -15.61 -10.29 -9.35
CA VAL A 212 -15.70 -9.19 -8.39
C VAL A 212 -16.86 -8.32 -8.86
N ARG A 213 -18.07 -8.59 -8.36
CA ARG A 213 -19.29 -7.89 -8.79
C ARG A 213 -19.77 -6.90 -7.72
N ARG A 214 -19.43 -5.63 -7.92
CA ARG A 214 -20.39 -4.52 -8.16
C ARG A 214 -19.60 -3.23 -8.44
N ALA A 215 -19.19 -3.04 -9.69
CA ALA A 215 -18.78 -1.74 -10.18
C ALA A 215 -20.02 -0.83 -10.24
N TYR A 216 -20.21 0.00 -9.22
CA TYR A 216 -21.10 1.16 -9.35
C TYR A 216 -20.36 2.18 -10.20
N ARG A 217 -20.85 2.42 -11.41
CA ARG A 217 -20.26 3.38 -12.33
C ARG A 217 -20.81 4.76 -11.99
N TRP A 218 -19.95 5.62 -11.47
CA TRP A 218 -20.22 7.03 -11.33
C TRP A 218 -19.55 7.74 -12.51
N ARG A 219 -20.34 8.44 -13.34
CA ARG A 219 -19.82 9.37 -14.35
C ARG A 219 -20.10 10.79 -13.87
N SER A 220 -19.15 11.69 -14.05
CA SER A 220 -19.39 13.13 -13.93
C SER A 220 -20.54 13.53 -14.85
N ARG A 221 -21.56 14.23 -14.31
CA ARG A 221 -22.65 14.82 -15.10
C ARG A 221 -22.26 16.21 -15.58
N HIS A 222 -21.16 16.34 -16.30
CA HIS A 222 -20.83 17.59 -16.99
C HIS A 222 -20.43 17.27 -18.43
N ALA A 223 -21.33 17.68 -19.33
CA ALA A 223 -21.13 17.89 -20.75
C ALA A 223 -20.94 19.39 -20.97
#